data_AF-Q7V234-F1
#
_entry.id   AF-Q7V234-F1
#
_cell.length_a   1.000
_cell.length_b   1.000
_cell.length_c   1.000
_cell.angle_alpha   90.00
_cell.angle_beta   90.00
_cell.angle_gamma   90.00
#
_symmetry.space_group_name_H-M   'P 1'
#
loop_
_entity.id
_entity.type
_entity.pdbx_description
1 polymer ?
#
loop_
_entity_poly.entity_id
_entity_poly.type
_entity_poly.pdbx_seq_one_letter_code
_entity_poly.pdbx_strand_id
1 'polypeptide(L)'
;MLTFIFSPNKTLAETPLDVYMNDFYSKSNEASKILKEIETNLKDGSRKNVCSRQREAARLGLLANKSLIKAFEVGGTEPPLEAIKFSQKRWESIFNEC
;
A
#
# COMPACT_ATOMS: atom_id res chain seq x y z
N MET A 1 -36.37 -27.43 -28.94
CA MET A 1 -35.81 -27.23 -27.60
C MET A 1 -34.38 -26.72 -27.80
N LEU A 2 -34.13 -25.42 -27.60
CA LEU A 2 -32.81 -24.80 -27.80
C LEU A 2 -32.08 -24.78 -26.46
N THR A 3 -31.04 -25.61 -26.32
CA THR A 3 -30.15 -25.60 -25.16
C THR A 3 -29.16 -24.46 -25.30
N PHE A 4 -29.33 -23.39 -24.52
CA PHE A 4 -28.32 -22.35 -24.36
C PHE A 4 -27.18 -22.89 -23.50
N ILE A 5 -26.01 -23.08 -24.11
CA ILE A 5 -24.77 -23.37 -23.37
C ILE A 5 -24.27 -22.05 -22.81
N PHE A 6 -24.49 -21.83 -21.51
CA PHE A 6 -23.83 -20.76 -20.77
C PHE A 6 -22.37 -21.17 -20.55
N SER A 7 -21.46 -20.69 -21.39
CA SER A 7 -20.03 -20.76 -21.09
C SER A 7 -19.76 -19.91 -19.85
N PRO A 8 -19.10 -20.44 -18.80
CA PRO A 8 -18.72 -19.62 -17.66
C PRO A 8 -17.82 -18.49 -18.16
N ASN A 9 -18.17 -17.25 -17.81
CA ASN A 9 -17.29 -16.11 -18.03
C ASN A 9 -15.92 -16.47 -17.43
N LYS A 10 -14.87 -16.44 -18.26
CA LYS A 10 -13.51 -16.53 -17.76
C LYS A 10 -13.32 -15.36 -16.80
N THR A 11 -13.38 -15.61 -15.50
CA THR A 11 -12.86 -14.67 -14.52
C THR A 11 -11.38 -14.53 -14.86
N LEU A 12 -10.96 -13.30 -15.19
CA LEU A 12 -9.54 -12.99 -15.34
C LEU A 12 -8.90 -13.32 -14.00
N ALA A 13 -8.16 -14.43 -13.94
CA ALA A 13 -7.34 -14.73 -12.78
C ALA A 13 -6.38 -13.55 -12.59
N GLU A 14 -6.31 -13.02 -11.37
CA GLU A 14 -5.39 -11.92 -11.05
C GLU A 14 -3.98 -12.33 -11.48
N THR A 15 -3.33 -11.47 -12.27
CA THR A 15 -1.94 -11.69 -12.62
C THR A 15 -1.07 -11.43 -11.39
N PRO A 16 0.16 -11.98 -11.32
CA PRO A 16 1.10 -11.64 -10.25
C PRO A 16 1.32 -10.12 -10.13
N LEU A 17 1.29 -9.41 -11.26
CA LEU A 17 1.38 -7.95 -11.29
C LEU A 17 0.18 -7.30 -10.57
N ASP A 18 -1.04 -7.75 -10.87
CA ASP A 18 -2.27 -7.24 -10.23
C ASP A 18 -2.22 -7.44 -8.72
N VAL A 19 -1.75 -8.60 -8.25
CA VAL A 19 -1.60 -8.90 -6.82
C VAL A 19 -0.67 -7.88 -6.13
N TYR A 20 0.53 -7.64 -6.68
CA TYR A 20 1.47 -6.71 -6.06
C TYR A 20 1.04 -5.24 -6.18
N MET A 21 0.39 -4.86 -7.28
CA MET A 21 -0.18 -3.52 -7.44
C MET A 21 -1.33 -3.27 -6.47
N ASN A 22 -2.25 -4.23 -6.32
CA ASN A 22 -3.32 -4.16 -5.34
C ASN A 22 -2.76 -4.07 -3.92
N ASP A 23 -1.72 -4.84 -3.61
CA ASP A 23 -1.06 -4.83 -2.32
C ASP A 23 -0.39 -3.47 -2.02
N PHE A 24 0.28 -2.89 -3.01
CA PHE A 24 0.86 -1.53 -2.93
C PHE A 24 -0.22 -0.49 -2.63
N TYR A 25 -1.31 -0.48 -3.40
CA TYR A 25 -2.38 0.50 -3.21
C TYR A 25 -3.11 0.32 -1.88
N SER A 26 -3.43 -0.92 -1.50
CA SER A 26 -4.09 -1.21 -0.23
C SER A 26 -3.29 -0.68 0.96
N LYS A 27 -1.99 -1.02 1.02
CA LYS A 27 -1.10 -0.57 2.11
C LYS A 27 -0.90 0.94 2.11
N SER A 28 -0.73 1.55 0.94
CA SER A 28 -0.57 3.01 0.80
C SER A 28 -1.81 3.77 1.27
N ASN A 29 -2.99 3.27 0.92
CA ASN A 29 -4.27 3.85 1.33
C ASN A 29 -4.49 3.70 2.84
N GLU A 30 -4.19 2.55 3.41
CA GLU A 30 -4.30 2.31 4.84
C GLU A 30 -3.33 3.18 5.66
N ALA A 31 -2.07 3.28 5.23
CA ALA A 31 -1.09 4.18 5.84
C ALA A 31 -1.58 5.64 5.82
N SER A 32 -2.09 6.09 4.66
CA SER A 32 -2.62 7.45 4.50
C SER A 32 -3.84 7.71 5.38
N LYS A 33 -4.74 6.74 5.49
CA LYS A 33 -5.91 6.81 6.37
C LYS A 33 -5.48 6.97 7.83
N ILE A 34 -4.51 6.17 8.29
CA ILE A 34 -4.00 6.25 9.65
C ILE A 34 -3.38 7.63 9.92
N LEU A 35 -2.53 8.14 9.02
CA LEU A 35 -1.93 9.47 9.18
C LEU A 35 -2.98 10.58 9.22
N LYS A 36 -4.01 10.51 8.37
CA LYS A 36 -5.12 11.47 8.36
C LYS A 36 -5.91 11.44 9.67
N GLU A 37 -6.18 10.25 10.20
CA GLU A 37 -6.86 10.11 11.49
C GLU A 37 -6.00 10.62 12.66
N ILE A 38 -4.68 10.45 12.60
CA ILE A 38 -3.75 11.06 13.57
C ILE A 38 -3.83 12.59 13.49
N GLU A 39 -3.77 13.15 12.27
CA GLU A 39 -3.89 14.59 12.05
C GLU A 39 -5.21 15.15 12.60
N THR A 40 -6.33 14.50 12.31
CA THR A 40 -7.66 14.87 12.85
C THR A 40 -7.67 14.81 14.38
N ASN A 41 -7.22 13.70 14.97
CA ASN A 41 -7.19 13.54 16.42
C ASN A 41 -6.33 14.62 17.10
N LEU A 42 -5.18 14.96 16.52
CA LEU A 42 -4.30 16.00 17.04
C LEU A 42 -4.95 17.38 16.97
N LYS A 43 -5.69 17.69 15.90
CA LYS A 43 -6.48 18.93 15.77
C LYS A 43 -7.59 19.01 16.81
N ASP A 44 -8.19 17.87 17.14
CA ASP A 44 -9.22 17.74 18.18
C ASP A 44 -8.63 17.70 19.61
N GLY A 45 -7.30 17.87 19.76
CA GLY A 45 -6.59 17.90 21.04
C GLY A 45 -6.25 16.53 21.62
N SER A 46 -6.59 15.43 20.93
CA SER A 46 -6.30 14.06 21.36
C SER A 46 -4.91 13.61 20.90
N ARG A 47 -4.04 13.28 21.87
CA ARG A 47 -2.70 12.70 21.62
C ARG A 47 -2.64 11.20 21.83
N LYS A 48 -3.79 10.54 22.00
CA LYS A 48 -3.85 9.11 22.33
C LYS A 48 -3.25 8.25 21.22
N ASN A 49 -2.31 7.38 21.57
CA ASN A 49 -1.70 6.38 20.70
C ASN A 49 -1.03 6.93 19.42
N VAL A 50 -0.71 8.23 19.35
CA VAL A 50 -0.13 8.88 18.15
C VAL A 50 1.10 8.13 17.65
N CYS A 51 2.09 7.90 18.53
CA CYS A 51 3.31 7.21 18.16
C CYS A 51 3.11 5.76 17.70
N SER A 52 2.25 5.01 18.39
CA SER A 52 1.94 3.63 17.98
C SER A 52 1.33 3.60 16.58
N ARG A 53 0.45 4.56 16.26
CA ARG A 53 -0.23 4.63 14.98
C ARG A 53 0.65 5.20 13.87
N GLN A 54 1.53 6.15 14.18
CA GLN A 54 2.55 6.64 13.23
C GLN A 54 3.49 5.52 12.81
N ARG A 55 3.98 4.73 13.77
CA ARG A 55 4.82 3.56 13.47
C ARG A 55 4.07 2.54 12.61
N GLU A 56 2.77 2.34 12.85
CA GLU A 56 1.96 1.45 12.03
C GLU A 56 1.79 1.95 10.59
N ALA A 57 1.45 3.23 10.41
CA ALA A 57 1.41 3.84 9.08
C ALA A 57 2.76 3.73 8.36
N ALA A 58 3.87 3.95 9.08
CA ALA A 58 5.21 3.81 8.51
C ALA A 58 5.54 2.37 8.09
N ARG A 59 5.17 1.36 8.89
CA ARG A 59 5.33 -0.05 8.50
C ARG A 59 4.56 -0.38 7.23
N LEU A 60 3.31 0.05 7.14
CA LEU A 60 2.49 -0.12 5.95
C LEU A 60 3.11 0.56 4.73
N GLY A 61 3.64 1.78 4.87
CA GLY A 61 4.35 2.49 3.82
C GLY A 61 5.63 1.78 3.34
N LEU A 62 6.42 1.23 4.28
CA LEU A 62 7.61 0.43 3.96
C LEU A 62 7.24 -0.87 3.22
N LEU A 63 6.16 -1.54 3.65
CA LEU A 63 5.66 -2.72 2.96
C LEU A 63 5.12 -2.37 1.57
N ALA A 64 4.43 -1.23 1.40
CA ALA A 64 3.96 -0.77 0.10
C ALA A 64 5.14 -0.57 -0.87
N ASN A 65 6.24 0.05 -0.44
CA ASN A 65 7.45 0.17 -1.26
C ASN A 65 7.99 -1.20 -1.72
N LYS A 66 7.98 -2.21 -0.85
CA LYS A 66 8.38 -3.58 -1.23
C LYS A 66 7.44 -4.18 -2.28
N SER A 67 6.14 -4.01 -2.12
CA SER A 67 5.14 -4.50 -3.09
C SER A 67 5.28 -3.79 -4.44
N LEU A 68 5.58 -2.49 -4.44
CA LEU A 68 5.86 -1.74 -5.66
C LEU A 68 7.10 -2.29 -6.39
N ILE A 69 8.21 -2.52 -5.68
CA ILE A 69 9.40 -3.14 -6.27
C ILE A 69 9.05 -4.50 -6.89
N LYS A 70 8.28 -5.34 -6.19
CA LYS A 70 7.82 -6.63 -6.71
C LYS A 70 6.93 -6.51 -7.94
N ALA A 71 6.06 -5.50 -7.99
CA ALA A 71 5.25 -5.23 -9.18
C ALA A 71 6.12 -4.94 -10.41
N PHE A 72 7.14 -4.10 -10.27
CA PHE A 72 8.10 -3.84 -11.36
C PHE A 72 8.88 -5.09 -11.77
N GLU A 73 9.39 -5.86 -10.80
CA GLU A 73 10.10 -7.12 -11.07
C GLU A 73 9.26 -8.11 -11.87
N VAL A 74 8.01 -8.37 -11.46
CA VAL A 74 7.14 -9.32 -12.19
C VAL A 74 6.58 -8.75 -13.49
N GLY A 75 6.49 -7.42 -13.59
CA GLY A 75 6.13 -6.72 -14.82
C GLY A 75 7.27 -6.65 -15.84
N GLY A 76 8.48 -7.10 -15.49
CA GLY A 76 9.64 -7.10 -16.36
C GLY A 76 10.19 -5.70 -16.65
N THR A 77 9.98 -4.75 -15.74
CA THR A 77 10.43 -3.35 -15.89
C THR A 77 11.28 -2.93 -14.70
N GLU A 78 12.14 -1.94 -14.90
CA GLU A 78 12.98 -1.43 -13.81
C GLU A 78 12.17 -0.51 -12.88
N PRO A 79 12.22 -0.73 -11.55
CA PRO A 79 11.56 0.17 -10.61
C PRO A 79 12.24 1.54 -10.58
N PRO A 80 11.50 2.64 -10.31
CA PRO A 80 12.08 3.97 -10.10
C PRO A 80 12.79 4.04 -8.75
N LEU A 81 13.97 3.41 -8.65
CA LEU A 81 14.68 3.16 -7.39
C LEU A 81 14.93 4.42 -6.57
N GLU A 82 15.25 5.55 -7.19
CA GLU A 82 15.49 6.80 -6.47
C GLU A 82 14.22 7.35 -5.81
N ALA A 83 13.07 7.27 -6.48
CA ALA A 83 11.79 7.65 -5.90
C ALA A 83 11.40 6.70 -4.75
N ILE A 84 11.65 5.40 -4.92
CA ILE A 84 11.39 4.39 -3.88
C ILE A 84 12.30 4.59 -2.67
N LYS A 85 13.59 4.88 -2.86
CA LYS A 85 14.53 5.20 -1.78
C LYS A 85 14.11 6.47 -1.03
N PHE A 86 13.69 7.51 -1.74
CA PHE A 86 13.17 8.72 -1.12
C PHE A 86 11.92 8.43 -0.27
N SER A 87 10.97 7.66 -0.83
CA SER A 87 9.79 7.17 -0.10
C SER A 87 10.20 6.38 1.15
N GLN A 88 11.16 5.47 1.02
CA GLN A 88 11.65 4.66 2.13
C GLN A 88 12.24 5.51 3.26
N LYS A 89 13.12 6.45 2.94
CA LYS A 89 13.68 7.39 3.94
C LYS A 89 12.60 8.18 4.66
N ARG A 90 11.56 8.62 3.93
CA ARG A 90 10.42 9.31 4.53
C ARG A 90 9.68 8.43 5.53
N TRP A 91 9.40 7.18 5.18
CA TRP A 91 8.73 6.25 6.09
C TRP A 91 9.59 5.88 7.30
N GLU A 92 10.89 5.66 7.10
CA GLU A 92 11.85 5.46 8.19
C GLU A 92 11.90 6.68 9.14
N SER A 93 11.84 7.90 8.59
CA SER A 93 11.74 9.11 9.41
C SER A 93 10.46 9.11 10.26
N ILE A 94 9.29 8.84 9.67
CA ILE A 94 8.02 8.77 10.39
C ILE A 94 8.03 7.69 11.48
N PHE A 95 8.69 6.56 11.20
CA PHE A 95 8.82 5.46 12.15
C PHE A 95 9.66 5.84 13.38
N ASN A 96 10.70 6.66 13.19
CA ASN A 96 11.68 7.04 14.21
C ASN A 96 11.40 8.40 14.87
N GLU A 97 10.40 9.15 14.40
CA GLU A 97 10.01 10.46 14.97
C GLU A 97 9.36 10.31 16.36
N CYS A 98 8.98 9.07 16.69
CA CYS A 98 8.68 8.58 18.02
C CYS A 98 9.69 7.49 18.40
#